data_AF-A0A7S0NYH2-F1
#
_entry.id   AF-A0A7S0NYH2-F1
#
_cell.length_a   1.000
_cell.length_b   1.000
_cell.length_c   1.000
_cell.angle_alpha   90.00
_cell.angle_beta   90.00
_cell.angle_gamma   90.00
#
_symmetry.space_group_name_H-M   'P 1'
#
loop_
_entity.id
_entity.type
_entity.pdbx_description
1 polymer ?
#
loop_
_entity_poly.entity_id
_entity_poly.type
_entity_poly.pdbx_seq_one_letter_code
_entity_poly.pdbx_strand_id
1 'polypeptide(L)'
;RVPRELQQQALRDAANAKARRSQAENAAIEAGTLSAEPQGTPPFDSNCITPGTEFLYKLGQRYELWIEQKMRTDPEWMGGPSVIFSGADVPGEGEHKIMDYIREVSAKSTSRDELRHCMYGLDADLIMLGMITHEKHFSLLRERQRFQRGRFAPRRRGKRAAKGADAKGAYAKGADVARKRESADDADFVFLELELLRQCLAASMKPAKLEFAWETERAVDDFVFMCMLVGNDFIPGLPSLDVADGALNLMMRTYTDVLPLLGGFLTDKETIHLDRFETFISLLSQGEEYIVNKKLRSGAGSYVSAADRAKAELAEGRGDYRRRYYLQKLGLHPADSQGRQDLVRAYLQGLTWCLVYYHRGCCSWDWYYPDFYTPLGSELRGLHKYDIELRAGEPFPPLAQLLSVLPPQSGELVPRAYRELMLSPSSPVYDAFPVDFVLDANGKRNEWEAIALLPFIDEERLIKAIDAIDHDVELTAEERARNVFSTNRVFDPEVVRRART
;
A
#
# COMPACT_ATOMS: atom_id res chain seq x y z
N ARG A 1 9.58 11.43 -5.06
CA ARG A 1 8.67 11.59 -3.88
C ARG A 1 8.32 10.27 -3.18
N VAL A 2 8.05 10.35 -1.87
CA VAL A 2 7.79 9.20 -0.98
C VAL A 2 6.49 8.51 -1.32
N PRO A 3 6.43 7.17 -1.34
CA PRO A 3 5.15 6.48 -1.23
C PRO A 3 4.46 6.94 0.06
N ARG A 4 3.39 7.72 -0.07
CA ARG A 4 2.65 8.28 1.08
C ARG A 4 2.16 7.18 2.01
N GLU A 5 1.90 6.00 1.46
CA GLU A 5 1.57 4.83 2.24
C GLU A 5 2.69 4.43 3.21
N LEU A 6 3.95 4.37 2.78
CA LEU A 6 5.09 4.09 3.67
C LEU A 6 5.14 5.09 4.83
N GLN A 7 4.91 6.37 4.54
CA GLN A 7 4.86 7.41 5.58
C GLN A 7 3.67 7.20 6.55
N GLN A 8 2.47 6.91 6.02
CA GLN A 8 1.30 6.61 6.85
C GLN A 8 1.52 5.35 7.70
N GLN A 9 2.13 4.31 7.13
CA GLN A 9 2.43 3.05 7.80
C GLN A 9 3.44 3.26 8.93
N ALA A 10 4.54 3.97 8.66
CA ALA A 10 5.56 4.26 9.67
C ALA A 10 5.01 5.07 10.85
N LEU A 11 4.08 5.99 10.59
CA LEU A 11 3.38 6.76 11.62
C LEU A 11 2.37 5.93 12.42
N ARG A 12 1.62 5.05 11.75
CA ARG A 12 0.72 4.10 12.43
C ARG A 12 1.52 3.18 13.35
N ASP A 13 2.66 2.68 12.89
CA ASP A 13 3.56 1.85 13.68
C ASP A 13 4.11 2.61 14.89
N ALA A 14 4.55 3.86 14.70
CA ALA A 14 4.99 4.72 15.79
C ALA A 14 3.86 5.03 16.79
N ALA A 15 2.65 5.33 16.32
CA ALA A 15 1.49 5.59 17.16
C ALA A 15 1.07 4.34 17.95
N ASN A 16 1.06 3.17 17.31
CA ASN A 16 0.79 1.89 17.95
C ASN A 16 1.84 1.54 19.00
N ALA A 17 3.13 1.78 18.72
CA ALA A 17 4.22 1.60 19.67
C ALA A 17 4.07 2.51 20.89
N LYS A 18 3.72 3.79 20.68
CA LYS A 18 3.43 4.75 21.76
C LYS A 18 2.24 4.28 22.62
N ALA A 19 1.13 3.88 21.98
CA ALA A 19 -0.06 3.38 22.69
C ALA A 19 0.25 2.13 23.54
N ARG A 20 1.03 1.18 23.01
CA ARG A 20 1.48 -0.01 23.76
C ARG A 20 2.33 0.35 24.96
N ARG A 21 3.25 1.31 24.84
CA ARG A 21 4.08 1.80 25.96
C ARG A 21 3.20 2.41 27.05
N SER A 22 2.27 3.30 26.71
CA SER A 22 1.35 3.90 27.68
C SER A 22 0.45 2.86 28.36
N GLN A 23 0.00 1.83 27.64
CA GLN A 23 -0.77 0.74 28.24
C GLN A 23 0.08 -0.09 29.21
N ALA A 24 1.33 -0.39 28.86
CA ALA A 24 2.25 -1.10 29.74
C ALA A 24 2.59 -0.30 31.00
N GLU A 25 2.82 1.02 30.87
CA GLU A 25 3.02 1.94 31.99
C GLU A 25 1.80 1.98 32.92
N ASN A 26 0.59 2.12 32.37
CA ASN A 26 -0.64 2.11 33.16
C ASN A 26 -0.85 0.77 33.88
N ALA A 27 -0.56 -0.35 33.22
CA ALA A 27 -0.64 -1.68 33.83
C ALA A 27 0.39 -1.86 34.97
N ALA A 28 1.60 -1.30 34.82
CA ALA A 28 2.63 -1.31 35.85
C ALA A 28 2.26 -0.42 37.05
N ILE A 29 1.61 0.73 36.80
CA ILE A 29 1.04 1.60 37.84
C ILE A 29 -0.04 0.85 38.61
N GLU A 30 -1.00 0.23 37.92
CA GLU A 30 -2.08 -0.54 38.54
C GLU A 30 -1.56 -1.75 39.33
N ALA A 31 -0.48 -2.39 38.87
CA ALA A 31 0.15 -3.51 39.54
C ALA A 31 1.06 -3.10 40.73
N GLY A 32 1.34 -1.80 40.91
CA GLY A 32 2.26 -1.31 41.94
C GLY A 32 3.72 -1.74 41.72
N THR A 33 4.08 -2.11 40.48
CA THR A 33 5.40 -2.68 40.13
C THR A 33 6.29 -1.70 39.36
N LEU A 34 6.13 -0.39 39.55
CA LEU A 34 7.00 0.61 38.92
C LEU A 34 8.46 0.44 39.39
N SER A 35 9.26 -0.29 38.62
CA SER A 35 10.72 -0.17 38.64
C SER A 35 11.13 0.99 37.73
N ALA A 36 12.17 1.72 38.13
CA ALA A 36 12.67 2.89 37.41
C ALA A 36 13.32 2.56 36.04
N GLU A 37 13.52 1.27 35.73
CA GLU A 37 13.97 0.83 34.42
C GLU A 37 13.05 -0.26 33.86
N PRO A 38 12.69 -0.18 32.56
CA PRO A 38 11.98 -1.26 31.89
C PRO A 38 12.88 -2.49 31.85
N GLN A 39 12.51 -3.55 32.59
CA GLN A 39 13.19 -4.84 32.49
C GLN A 39 12.81 -5.52 31.16
N GLY A 40 13.73 -5.53 30.20
CA GLY A 40 13.59 -6.26 28.94
C GLY A 40 14.33 -5.60 27.78
N THR A 41 14.56 -6.37 26.71
CA THR A 41 15.00 -5.78 25.44
C THR A 41 13.90 -4.86 24.90
N PRO A 42 14.24 -3.65 24.40
CA PRO A 42 13.25 -2.79 23.77
C PRO A 42 12.55 -3.57 22.63
N PRO A 43 11.24 -3.36 22.45
CA PRO A 43 10.51 -4.01 21.36
C PRO A 43 11.15 -3.66 20.02
N PHE A 44 11.18 -4.62 19.09
CA PHE A 44 11.69 -4.43 17.75
C PHE A 44 10.93 -3.30 17.04
N ASP A 45 11.65 -2.27 16.60
CA ASP A 45 11.08 -1.16 15.83
C ASP A 45 10.92 -1.59 14.38
N SER A 46 9.68 -1.87 13.93
CA SER A 46 9.39 -2.29 12.56
C SER A 46 9.79 -1.25 11.52
N ASN A 47 9.89 0.04 11.89
CA ASN A 47 10.35 1.10 11.00
C ASN A 47 11.80 0.87 10.53
N CYS A 48 12.58 0.03 11.23
CA CYS A 48 13.91 -0.36 10.77
C CYS A 48 13.89 -1.22 9.49
N ILE A 49 12.73 -1.77 9.10
CA ILE A 49 12.50 -2.48 7.83
C ILE A 49 12.15 -1.45 6.74
N THR A 50 13.03 -0.47 6.53
CA THR A 50 12.91 0.54 5.49
C THR A 50 14.27 0.69 4.78
N PRO A 51 14.32 0.78 3.43
CA PRO A 51 15.59 0.97 2.72
C PRO A 51 16.36 2.19 3.24
N GLY A 52 17.68 2.03 3.36
CA GLY A 52 18.55 3.06 3.93
C GLY A 52 18.84 2.89 5.42
N THR A 53 18.14 2.02 6.16
CA THR A 53 18.49 1.71 7.56
C THR A 53 19.73 0.84 7.66
N GLU A 54 20.43 0.95 8.79
CA GLU A 54 21.56 0.07 9.12
C GLU A 54 21.11 -1.39 9.19
N PHE A 55 19.90 -1.64 9.71
CA PHE A 55 19.31 -2.97 9.81
C PHE A 55 19.20 -3.64 8.44
N LEU A 56 18.54 -3.02 7.45
CA LEU A 56 18.37 -3.62 6.13
C LEU A 56 19.70 -3.72 5.36
N TYR A 57 20.60 -2.76 5.55
CA TYR A 57 21.93 -2.82 4.96
C TYR A 57 22.71 -4.07 5.44
N LYS A 58 22.78 -4.28 6.76
CA LYS A 58 23.43 -5.47 7.35
C LYS A 58 22.70 -6.77 7.02
N LEU A 59 21.37 -6.73 6.97
CA LEU A 59 20.55 -7.88 6.58
C LEU A 59 20.85 -8.29 5.13
N GLY A 60 20.99 -7.33 4.21
CA GLY A 60 21.36 -7.59 2.81
C GLY A 60 22.71 -8.30 2.69
N GLN A 61 23.74 -7.76 3.35
CA GLN A 61 25.06 -8.39 3.42
C GLN A 61 25.00 -9.81 3.99
N ARG A 62 24.18 -10.01 5.04
CA ARG A 62 24.03 -11.33 5.66
C ARG A 62 23.33 -12.33 4.74
N TYR A 63 22.36 -11.90 3.94
CA TYR A 63 21.67 -12.74 2.97
C TYR A 63 22.61 -13.23 1.87
N GLU A 64 23.47 -12.36 1.33
CA GLU A 64 24.45 -12.76 0.31
C GLU A 64 25.39 -13.85 0.84
N LEU A 65 25.97 -13.63 2.03
CA LEU A 65 26.82 -14.63 2.69
C LEU A 65 26.05 -15.94 2.96
N TRP A 66 24.77 -15.83 3.30
CA TRP A 66 23.92 -16.99 3.54
C TRP A 66 23.61 -17.77 2.26
N ILE A 67 23.35 -17.08 1.13
CA ILE A 67 23.14 -17.71 -0.18
C ILE A 67 24.41 -18.45 -0.60
N GLU A 68 25.59 -17.81 -0.49
CA GLU A 68 26.85 -18.48 -0.79
C GLU A 68 27.09 -19.69 0.12
N GLN A 69 26.82 -19.55 1.42
CA GLN A 69 26.93 -20.66 2.35
C GLN A 69 26.01 -21.81 1.95
N LYS A 70 24.76 -21.53 1.60
CA LYS A 70 23.79 -22.52 1.11
C LYS A 70 24.30 -23.23 -0.14
N MET A 71 24.75 -22.49 -1.15
CA MET A 71 25.35 -23.06 -2.36
C MET A 71 26.63 -23.88 -2.11
N ARG A 72 27.32 -23.68 -0.97
CA ARG A 72 28.50 -24.46 -0.59
C ARG A 72 28.19 -25.71 0.23
N THR A 73 27.15 -25.67 1.06
CA THR A 73 26.91 -26.69 2.09
C THR A 73 25.65 -27.53 1.87
N ASP A 74 24.69 -27.01 1.11
CA ASP A 74 23.38 -27.62 0.93
C ASP A 74 23.32 -28.41 -0.40
N PRO A 75 23.11 -29.74 -0.38
CA PRO A 75 23.10 -30.57 -1.59
C PRO A 75 22.13 -30.12 -2.67
N GLU A 76 20.98 -29.56 -2.28
CA GLU A 76 19.97 -29.08 -3.23
C GLU A 76 20.41 -27.79 -3.94
N TRP A 77 21.29 -27.01 -3.32
CA TRP A 77 21.78 -25.74 -3.85
C TRP A 77 23.10 -25.88 -4.62
N MET A 78 23.94 -26.87 -4.28
CA MET A 78 25.25 -27.08 -4.91
C MET A 78 25.20 -27.36 -6.43
N GLY A 79 24.13 -28.00 -6.91
CA GLY A 79 23.83 -28.20 -8.33
C GLY A 79 22.44 -27.68 -8.71
N GLY A 80 21.90 -26.80 -7.87
CA GLY A 80 20.54 -26.30 -7.94
C GLY A 80 20.37 -25.11 -8.90
N PRO A 81 19.32 -24.29 -8.70
CA PRO A 81 19.07 -23.14 -9.54
C PRO A 81 20.10 -22.02 -9.28
N SER A 82 20.30 -21.18 -10.29
CA SER A 82 20.88 -19.86 -10.08
C SER A 82 19.94 -19.02 -9.19
N VAL A 83 20.52 -18.20 -8.33
CA VAL A 83 19.77 -17.37 -7.39
C VAL A 83 20.06 -15.91 -7.67
N ILE A 84 19.01 -15.10 -7.77
CA ILE A 84 19.12 -13.65 -7.93
C ILE A 84 18.73 -13.01 -6.61
N PHE A 85 19.62 -12.19 -6.05
CA PHE A 85 19.36 -11.38 -4.87
C PHE A 85 19.22 -9.92 -5.27
N SER A 86 18.06 -9.33 -4.95
CA SER A 86 17.77 -7.91 -5.13
C SER A 86 17.56 -7.26 -3.76
N GLY A 87 18.62 -6.63 -3.23
CA GLY A 87 18.62 -6.01 -1.91
C GLY A 87 17.81 -4.70 -1.84
N ALA A 88 17.78 -4.10 -0.65
CA ALA A 88 17.16 -2.79 -0.41
C ALA A 88 17.95 -1.61 -1.02
N ASP A 89 19.19 -1.86 -1.41
CA ASP A 89 20.07 -0.98 -2.18
C ASP A 89 19.74 -0.94 -3.68
N VAL A 90 18.89 -1.85 -4.17
CA VAL A 90 18.35 -1.82 -5.55
C VAL A 90 16.99 -1.11 -5.54
N PRO A 91 16.83 0.05 -6.21
CA PRO A 91 15.59 0.81 -6.24
C PRO A 91 14.39 0.00 -6.75
N GLY A 92 13.23 0.27 -6.17
CA GLY A 92 11.95 -0.34 -6.55
C GLY A 92 11.42 -1.31 -5.48
N GLU A 93 10.09 -1.42 -5.44
CA GLU A 93 9.39 -2.31 -4.52
C GLU A 93 9.66 -3.78 -4.88
N GLY A 94 9.71 -4.64 -3.86
CA GLY A 94 10.09 -6.05 -4.05
C GLY A 94 9.20 -6.77 -5.08
N GLU A 95 7.89 -6.55 -5.01
CA GLU A 95 6.93 -7.11 -5.95
C GLU A 95 7.12 -6.61 -7.39
N HIS A 96 7.37 -5.31 -7.58
CA HIS A 96 7.59 -4.76 -8.91
C HIS A 96 8.94 -5.18 -9.51
N LYS A 97 10.00 -5.32 -8.69
CA LYS A 97 11.28 -5.90 -9.13
C LYS A 97 11.11 -7.34 -9.61
N ILE A 98 10.26 -8.13 -8.95
CA ILE A 98 9.91 -9.49 -9.39
C ILE A 98 9.15 -9.42 -10.72
N MET A 99 8.16 -8.54 -10.84
CA MET A 99 7.36 -8.40 -12.07
C MET A 99 8.20 -7.93 -13.26
N ASP A 100 9.15 -7.01 -13.05
CA ASP A 100 10.12 -6.59 -14.06
C ASP A 100 10.95 -7.77 -14.56
N TYR A 101 11.44 -8.60 -13.63
CA TYR A 101 12.20 -9.80 -13.97
C TYR A 101 11.34 -10.81 -14.77
N ILE A 102 10.09 -11.06 -14.34
CA ILE A 102 9.18 -11.96 -15.06
C ILE A 102 8.95 -11.45 -16.48
N ARG A 103 8.67 -10.16 -16.66
CA ARG A 103 8.51 -9.54 -17.99
C ARG A 103 9.75 -9.73 -18.87
N GLU A 104 10.93 -9.51 -18.31
CA GLU A 104 12.20 -9.67 -19.02
C GLU A 104 12.43 -11.12 -19.46
N VAL A 105 12.22 -12.09 -18.56
CA VAL A 105 12.39 -13.51 -18.84
C VAL A 105 11.36 -13.99 -19.87
N SER A 106 10.09 -13.61 -19.70
CA SER A 106 9.02 -13.96 -20.64
C SER A 106 9.25 -13.39 -22.04
N ALA A 107 9.77 -12.16 -22.15
CA ALA A 107 10.11 -11.54 -23.43
C ALA A 107 11.29 -12.23 -24.15
N LYS A 108 12.24 -12.79 -23.39
CA LYS A 108 13.43 -13.46 -23.93
C LYS A 108 13.23 -14.97 -24.18
N SER A 109 12.24 -15.59 -23.55
CA SER A 109 12.03 -17.03 -23.62
C SER A 109 11.41 -17.47 -24.96
N THR A 110 12.08 -18.41 -25.64
CA THR A 110 11.51 -19.10 -26.81
C THR A 110 10.43 -20.13 -26.43
N SER A 111 10.35 -20.50 -25.14
CA SER A 111 9.41 -21.47 -24.58
C SER A 111 8.57 -20.83 -23.46
N ARG A 112 8.04 -19.62 -23.69
CA ARG A 112 7.24 -18.89 -22.69
C ARG A 112 6.09 -19.74 -22.12
N ASP A 113 5.43 -20.54 -22.96
CA ASP A 113 4.31 -21.40 -22.55
C ASP A 113 4.69 -22.55 -21.60
N GLU A 114 5.99 -22.85 -21.46
CA GLU A 114 6.51 -23.88 -20.55
C GLU A 114 6.92 -23.31 -19.18
N LEU A 115 7.07 -21.98 -19.08
CA LEU A 115 7.45 -21.32 -17.84
C LEU A 115 6.36 -21.47 -16.78
N ARG A 116 6.77 -21.81 -15.55
CA ARG A 116 5.90 -21.95 -14.39
C ARG A 116 6.41 -21.03 -13.29
N HIS A 117 5.58 -20.08 -12.90
CA HIS A 117 5.91 -19.07 -11.91
C HIS A 117 5.24 -19.41 -10.58
N CYS A 118 6.00 -19.34 -9.50
CA CYS A 118 5.48 -19.43 -8.13
C CYS A 118 6.01 -18.23 -7.36
N MET A 119 5.11 -17.39 -6.86
CA MET A 119 5.48 -16.20 -6.08
C MET A 119 4.91 -16.30 -4.66
N TYR A 120 5.75 -16.03 -3.67
CA TYR A 120 5.34 -16.03 -2.27
C TYR A 120 5.03 -14.60 -1.80
N GLY A 121 3.91 -14.43 -1.10
CA GLY A 121 3.60 -13.20 -0.38
C GLY A 121 2.14 -13.08 0.05
N LEU A 122 1.87 -12.23 1.03
CA LEU A 122 0.56 -12.07 1.66
C LEU A 122 -0.20 -10.83 1.19
N ASP A 123 0.39 -10.03 0.30
CA ASP A 123 -0.22 -8.79 -0.16
C ASP A 123 -1.28 -9.07 -1.23
N ALA A 124 -2.27 -8.19 -1.33
CA ALA A 124 -3.35 -8.33 -2.30
C ALA A 124 -2.88 -7.95 -3.71
N ASP A 125 -1.96 -7.00 -3.81
CA ASP A 125 -1.41 -6.46 -5.06
C ASP A 125 -0.71 -7.55 -5.88
N LEU A 126 -0.08 -8.52 -5.21
CA LEU A 126 0.47 -9.73 -5.85
C LEU A 126 -0.53 -10.52 -6.69
N ILE A 127 -1.82 -10.51 -6.31
CA ILE A 127 -2.88 -11.15 -7.10
C ILE A 127 -3.10 -10.35 -8.39
N MET A 128 -3.20 -9.03 -8.28
CA MET A 128 -3.44 -8.14 -9.41
C MET A 128 -2.26 -8.12 -10.39
N LEU A 129 -1.04 -7.95 -9.86
CA LEU A 129 0.20 -7.98 -10.62
C LEU A 129 0.39 -9.33 -11.33
N GLY A 130 0.19 -10.43 -10.60
CA GLY A 130 0.29 -11.77 -11.17
C GLY A 130 -0.73 -12.02 -12.30
N MET A 131 -1.96 -11.49 -12.19
CA MET A 131 -2.97 -11.59 -13.25
C MET A 131 -2.60 -10.76 -14.50
N ILE A 132 -2.02 -9.57 -14.33
CA ILE A 132 -1.60 -8.67 -15.42
C ILE A 132 -0.41 -9.23 -16.21
N THR A 133 0.42 -10.08 -15.62
CA THR A 133 1.50 -10.75 -16.38
C THR A 133 0.97 -11.59 -17.56
N HIS A 134 -0.28 -12.01 -17.44
CA HIS A 134 -0.96 -12.98 -18.29
C HIS A 134 -0.25 -14.33 -18.45
N GLU A 135 0.77 -14.62 -17.64
CA GLU A 135 1.52 -15.86 -17.69
C GLU A 135 0.62 -17.07 -17.44
N LYS A 136 0.68 -18.04 -18.34
CA LYS A 136 -0.24 -19.19 -18.34
C LYS A 136 -0.15 -19.95 -17.02
N HIS A 137 1.06 -20.27 -16.55
CA HIS A 137 1.26 -21.02 -15.33
C HIS A 137 1.82 -20.12 -14.24
N PHE A 138 0.93 -19.53 -13.43
CA PHE A 138 1.31 -18.66 -12.32
C PHE A 138 0.49 -19.01 -11.07
N SER A 139 1.18 -19.41 -10.00
CA SER A 139 0.59 -19.65 -8.68
C SER A 139 1.15 -18.68 -7.62
N LEU A 140 0.30 -18.24 -6.69
CA LEU A 140 0.75 -17.58 -5.47
C LEU A 140 0.80 -18.57 -4.32
N LEU A 141 1.95 -18.67 -3.66
CA LEU A 141 2.12 -19.41 -2.41
C LEU A 141 1.87 -18.48 -1.23
N ARG A 142 0.93 -18.83 -0.34
CA ARG A 142 0.52 -17.96 0.76
C ARG A 142 0.33 -18.76 2.03
N GLU A 143 0.60 -18.13 3.17
CA GLU A 143 0.23 -18.71 4.46
C GLU A 143 -1.30 -18.73 4.62
N ARG A 144 -1.81 -19.85 5.12
CA ARG A 144 -3.22 -20.07 5.37
C ARG A 144 -3.67 -19.18 6.51
N GLN A 145 -4.37 -18.10 6.15
CA GLN A 145 -4.98 -17.19 7.11
C GLN A 145 -6.03 -17.91 7.95
N ARG A 146 -5.69 -18.21 9.22
CA ARG A 146 -6.63 -18.79 10.19
C ARG A 146 -7.44 -17.65 10.82
N PHE A 147 -8.56 -17.27 10.21
CA PHE A 147 -9.49 -16.34 10.85
C PHE A 147 -9.98 -16.95 12.17
N GLN A 148 -9.65 -16.33 13.31
CA GLN A 148 -10.24 -16.72 14.59
C GLN A 148 -11.76 -16.58 14.46
N ARG A 149 -12.48 -17.71 14.61
CA ARG A 149 -13.95 -17.72 14.74
C ARG A 149 -14.33 -17.01 16.05
N GLY A 150 -14.40 -15.68 16.00
CA GLY A 150 -14.65 -14.86 17.17
C GLY A 150 -15.05 -13.45 16.80
N ARG A 151 -16.23 -13.28 16.17
CA ARG A 151 -17.15 -12.12 16.27
C ARG A 151 -18.21 -12.05 15.15
N PHE A 152 -18.09 -12.86 14.09
CA PHE A 152 -19.01 -12.82 12.94
C PHE A 152 -19.70 -14.16 12.61
N ALA A 153 -20.00 -14.98 13.62
CA ALA A 153 -20.98 -16.04 13.42
C ALA A 153 -22.40 -15.44 13.45
N PRO A 154 -23.29 -15.75 12.49
CA PRO A 154 -24.69 -15.35 12.59
C PRO A 154 -25.25 -15.89 13.90
N ARG A 155 -25.79 -15.03 14.77
CA ARG A 155 -26.50 -15.46 15.97
C ARG A 155 -27.66 -16.36 15.55
N ARG A 156 -27.49 -17.67 15.66
CA ARG A 156 -28.59 -18.63 15.55
C ARG A 156 -29.60 -18.31 16.66
N ARG A 157 -30.73 -17.77 16.25
CA ARG A 157 -31.87 -17.45 17.11
C ARG A 157 -32.52 -18.76 17.56
N GLY A 158 -32.41 -19.06 18.85
CA GLY A 158 -33.25 -20.03 19.55
C GLY A 158 -32.57 -21.37 19.88
N LYS A 159 -32.24 -21.58 21.16
CA LYS A 159 -32.83 -22.63 22.00
C LYS A 159 -32.44 -22.39 23.47
N ARG A 160 -33.38 -22.78 24.34
CA ARG A 160 -33.52 -22.48 25.76
C ARG A 160 -32.28 -22.86 26.59
N ALA A 161 -32.05 -22.05 27.64
CA ALA A 161 -31.09 -22.29 28.69
C ALA A 161 -31.34 -23.63 29.42
N ALA A 162 -30.29 -24.42 29.57
CA ALA A 162 -30.17 -25.43 30.60
C ALA A 162 -29.04 -25.00 31.54
N LYS A 163 -29.39 -24.81 32.82
CA LYS A 163 -28.45 -24.59 33.92
C LYS A 163 -27.71 -25.90 34.22
N GLY A 164 -26.40 -25.83 34.39
CA GLY A 164 -25.61 -26.95 34.91
C GLY A 164 -24.10 -26.69 34.95
N ALA A 165 -23.62 -26.45 36.17
CA ALA A 165 -22.29 -26.74 36.73
C ALA A 165 -21.01 -26.17 36.07
N ASP A 166 -20.40 -25.24 36.82
CA ASP A 166 -19.00 -25.24 37.25
C ASP A 166 -17.89 -25.49 36.21
N ALA A 167 -17.34 -24.40 35.69
CA ALA A 167 -15.92 -24.32 35.38
C ALA A 167 -15.42 -22.90 35.72
N LYS A 168 -14.56 -22.81 36.74
CA LYS A 168 -13.80 -21.60 37.10
C LYS A 168 -12.95 -21.18 35.90
N GLY A 169 -13.44 -20.21 35.12
CA GLY A 169 -12.65 -19.52 34.10
C GLY A 169 -11.74 -18.51 34.76
N ALA A 170 -10.54 -18.95 35.14
CA ALA A 170 -9.45 -18.04 35.46
C ALA A 170 -9.09 -17.25 34.20
N TYR A 171 -9.24 -15.93 34.29
CA TYR A 171 -8.71 -14.98 33.32
C TYR A 171 -7.17 -15.11 33.33
N ALA A 172 -6.61 -15.76 32.33
CA ALA A 172 -5.19 -15.64 32.00
C ALA A 172 -5.02 -14.52 30.97
N LYS A 173 -4.99 -13.27 31.46
CA LYS A 173 -4.28 -12.18 30.81
C LYS A 173 -2.81 -12.32 31.19
N GLY A 174 -1.90 -12.25 30.23
CA GLY A 174 -0.46 -12.29 30.48
C GLY A 174 0.15 -13.67 30.27
N ALA A 175 0.23 -14.10 29.02
CA ALA A 175 1.14 -15.14 28.56
C ALA A 175 1.29 -15.07 27.04
N ASP A 176 1.90 -14.00 26.52
CA ASP A 176 2.77 -14.13 25.36
C ASP A 176 4.05 -14.84 25.82
N VAL A 177 3.88 -16.05 26.36
CA VAL A 177 4.97 -16.99 26.55
C VAL A 177 5.24 -17.51 25.15
N ALA A 178 6.41 -17.14 24.63
CA ALA A 178 7.10 -17.76 23.51
C ALA A 178 6.50 -19.14 23.16
N ARG A 179 5.51 -19.15 22.25
CA ARG A 179 5.22 -20.38 21.53
C ARG A 179 6.52 -20.66 20.80
N LYS A 180 7.22 -21.73 21.19
CA LYS A 180 8.09 -22.45 20.26
C LYS A 180 7.30 -22.50 18.97
N ARG A 181 7.71 -21.74 17.95
CA ARG A 181 7.19 -21.93 16.60
C ARG A 181 7.58 -23.37 16.27
N GLU A 182 6.61 -24.27 16.39
CA GLU A 182 6.67 -25.54 15.66
C GLU A 182 6.99 -25.17 14.21
N SER A 183 7.80 -26.00 13.54
CA SER A 183 8.13 -25.80 12.13
C SER A 183 6.83 -25.53 11.35
N ALA A 184 6.84 -24.54 10.47
CA ALA A 184 5.71 -24.36 9.56
C ALA A 184 5.60 -25.64 8.73
N ASP A 185 4.45 -26.30 8.80
CA ASP A 185 4.18 -27.52 8.03
C ASP A 185 3.46 -27.16 6.73
N ASP A 186 3.53 -28.03 5.72
CA ASP A 186 2.86 -27.82 4.41
C ASP A 186 1.37 -27.46 4.53
N ALA A 187 0.69 -27.95 5.57
CA ALA A 187 -0.72 -27.67 5.85
C ALA A 187 -1.01 -26.19 6.21
N ASP A 188 0.03 -25.40 6.46
CA ASP A 188 -0.04 -23.96 6.71
C ASP A 188 0.10 -23.12 5.44
N PHE A 189 0.34 -23.72 4.27
CA PHE A 189 0.42 -23.01 3.01
C PHE A 189 -0.71 -23.38 2.05
N VAL A 190 -1.08 -22.43 1.18
CA VAL A 190 -2.05 -22.62 0.11
C VAL A 190 -1.51 -22.05 -1.20
N PHE A 191 -1.84 -22.72 -2.30
CA PHE A 191 -1.64 -22.21 -3.65
C PHE A 191 -2.91 -21.53 -4.16
N LEU A 192 -2.74 -20.31 -4.68
CA LEU A 192 -3.77 -19.62 -5.44
C LEU A 192 -3.36 -19.63 -6.92
N GLU A 193 -4.08 -20.41 -7.72
CA GLU A 193 -3.87 -20.55 -9.16
C GLU A 193 -4.45 -19.34 -9.92
N LEU A 194 -3.57 -18.47 -10.44
CA LEU A 194 -3.99 -17.23 -11.08
C LEU A 194 -4.59 -17.46 -12.46
N GLU A 195 -4.20 -18.52 -13.17
CA GLU A 195 -4.81 -18.89 -14.46
C GLU A 195 -6.31 -19.17 -14.30
N LEU A 196 -6.66 -20.01 -13.32
CA LEU A 196 -8.05 -20.35 -13.03
C LEU A 196 -8.83 -19.12 -12.57
N LEU A 197 -8.22 -18.29 -11.71
CA LEU A 197 -8.83 -17.05 -11.25
C LEU A 197 -9.16 -16.11 -12.42
N ARG A 198 -8.23 -15.90 -13.35
CA ARG A 198 -8.44 -15.09 -14.56
C ARG A 198 -9.62 -15.61 -15.38
N GLN A 199 -9.66 -16.91 -15.64
CA GLN A 199 -10.74 -17.53 -16.40
C GLN A 199 -12.11 -17.37 -15.72
N CYS A 200 -12.17 -17.60 -14.39
CA CYS A 200 -13.40 -17.43 -13.63
C CYS A 200 -13.88 -15.97 -13.60
N LEU A 201 -12.98 -15.02 -13.36
CA LEU A 201 -13.29 -13.60 -13.33
C LEU A 201 -13.80 -13.12 -14.68
N ALA A 202 -13.05 -13.39 -15.76
CA ALA A 202 -13.46 -13.01 -17.11
C ALA A 202 -14.83 -13.62 -17.48
N ALA A 203 -15.04 -14.91 -17.21
CA ALA A 203 -16.31 -15.56 -17.49
C ALA A 203 -17.48 -14.92 -16.73
N SER A 204 -17.26 -14.48 -15.48
CA SER A 204 -18.29 -13.83 -14.67
C SER A 204 -18.66 -12.42 -15.13
N MET A 205 -17.79 -11.76 -15.91
CA MET A 205 -18.01 -10.41 -16.44
C MET A 205 -18.42 -10.40 -17.92
N LYS A 206 -18.56 -11.56 -18.54
CA LYS A 206 -18.88 -11.68 -19.97
C LYS A 206 -20.37 -11.36 -20.21
N PRO A 207 -20.70 -10.32 -21.01
CA PRO A 207 -22.09 -10.02 -21.34
C PRO A 207 -22.72 -11.11 -22.22
N ALA A 208 -24.06 -11.21 -22.19
CA ALA A 208 -24.80 -12.17 -23.00
C ALA A 208 -24.75 -11.87 -24.51
N LYS A 209 -24.66 -10.59 -24.88
CA LYS A 209 -24.54 -10.12 -26.26
C LYS A 209 -23.42 -9.08 -26.33
N LEU A 210 -22.53 -9.24 -27.30
CA LEU A 210 -21.41 -8.34 -27.52
C LEU A 210 -21.18 -8.20 -29.03
N GLU A 211 -21.01 -6.98 -29.52
CA GLU A 211 -20.81 -6.69 -30.94
C GLU A 211 -19.33 -6.73 -31.35
N PHE A 212 -18.42 -6.90 -30.39
CA PHE A 212 -16.98 -7.04 -30.61
C PHE A 212 -16.46 -8.35 -29.98
N ALA A 213 -15.22 -8.72 -30.34
CA ALA A 213 -14.60 -9.96 -29.88
C ALA A 213 -14.35 -9.93 -28.36
N TRP A 214 -14.72 -11.02 -27.67
CA TRP A 214 -14.42 -11.18 -26.25
C TRP A 214 -12.99 -11.67 -26.07
N GLU A 215 -12.18 -10.90 -25.34
CA GLU A 215 -10.80 -11.22 -24.99
C GLU A 215 -10.67 -11.34 -23.46
N THR A 216 -10.30 -12.53 -23.00
CA THR A 216 -10.16 -12.84 -21.56
C THR A 216 -9.11 -11.97 -20.89
N GLU A 217 -7.96 -11.76 -21.53
CA GLU A 217 -6.86 -10.95 -20.98
C GLU A 217 -7.30 -9.49 -20.80
N ARG A 218 -7.99 -8.92 -21.79
CA ARG A 218 -8.51 -7.55 -21.73
C ARG A 218 -9.60 -7.36 -20.68
N ALA A 219 -10.45 -8.35 -20.48
CA ALA A 219 -11.42 -8.32 -19.38
C ALA A 219 -10.76 -8.37 -18.00
N VAL A 220 -9.63 -9.08 -17.88
CA VAL A 220 -8.82 -9.12 -16.65
C VAL A 220 -8.11 -7.78 -16.42
N ASP A 221 -7.56 -7.16 -17.47
CA ASP A 221 -6.95 -5.83 -17.39
C ASP A 221 -7.96 -4.79 -16.89
N ASP A 222 -9.17 -4.79 -17.47
CA ASP A 222 -10.26 -3.92 -17.04
C ASP A 222 -10.65 -4.17 -15.57
N PHE A 223 -10.63 -5.43 -15.12
CA PHE A 223 -10.90 -5.74 -13.71
C PHE A 223 -9.84 -5.21 -12.77
N VAL A 224 -8.56 -5.36 -13.12
CA VAL A 224 -7.46 -4.80 -12.33
C VAL A 224 -7.53 -3.28 -12.29
N PHE A 225 -7.84 -2.64 -13.43
CA PHE A 225 -8.10 -1.20 -13.48
C PHE A 225 -9.29 -0.78 -12.60
N MET A 226 -10.40 -1.52 -12.62
CA MET A 226 -11.54 -1.28 -11.73
C MET A 226 -11.16 -1.39 -10.25
N CYS A 227 -10.27 -2.31 -9.88
CA CYS A 227 -9.77 -2.43 -8.51
C CYS A 227 -9.03 -1.18 -8.03
N MET A 228 -8.34 -0.45 -8.91
CA MET A 228 -7.69 0.84 -8.58
C MET A 228 -8.70 1.90 -8.11
N LEU A 229 -9.97 1.82 -8.55
CA LEU A 229 -11.04 2.74 -8.12
C LEU A 229 -11.47 2.52 -6.66
N VAL A 230 -11.28 1.31 -6.14
CA VAL A 230 -11.58 0.97 -4.73
C VAL A 230 -10.47 1.48 -3.80
N GLY A 231 -9.30 1.79 -4.36
CA GLY A 231 -8.12 2.28 -3.67
C GLY A 231 -7.00 1.26 -3.68
N ASN A 232 -5.78 1.77 -3.75
CA ASN A 232 -4.53 1.03 -3.60
C ASN A 232 -3.54 1.90 -2.82
N ASP A 233 -2.28 1.49 -2.81
CA ASP A 233 -1.20 2.10 -2.04
C ASP A 233 -0.83 3.51 -2.53
N PHE A 234 -1.17 3.85 -3.78
CA PHE A 234 -0.78 5.09 -4.44
C PHE A 234 -1.91 6.12 -4.52
N ILE A 235 -3.16 5.66 -4.67
CA ILE A 235 -4.35 6.50 -4.78
C ILE A 235 -5.45 6.04 -3.81
N PRO A 236 -6.10 6.97 -3.07
CA PRO A 236 -7.22 6.60 -2.23
C PRO A 236 -8.39 6.08 -3.07
N GLY A 237 -9.24 5.26 -2.47
CA GLY A 237 -10.47 4.78 -3.11
C GLY A 237 -11.49 5.89 -3.32
N LEU A 238 -12.36 5.72 -4.32
CA LEU A 238 -13.51 6.61 -4.50
C LEU A 238 -14.41 6.58 -3.25
N PRO A 239 -15.02 7.71 -2.85
CA PRO A 239 -15.70 7.79 -1.56
C PRO A 239 -16.92 6.87 -1.46
N SER A 240 -17.49 6.48 -2.59
CA SER A 240 -18.64 5.57 -2.70
C SER A 240 -18.26 4.08 -2.79
N LEU A 241 -16.98 3.74 -2.94
CA LEU A 241 -16.52 2.35 -3.12
C LEU A 241 -15.78 1.84 -1.89
N ASP A 242 -16.18 0.66 -1.41
CA ASP A 242 -15.48 -0.09 -0.37
C ASP A 242 -15.72 -1.61 -0.59
N VAL A 243 -14.66 -2.41 -0.48
CA VAL A 243 -14.76 -3.88 -0.62
C VAL A 243 -15.73 -4.47 0.40
N ALA A 244 -15.73 -3.97 1.64
CA ALA A 244 -16.59 -4.43 2.72
C ALA A 244 -18.09 -4.16 2.45
N ASP A 245 -18.38 -3.13 1.65
CA ASP A 245 -19.73 -2.78 1.20
C ASP A 245 -20.10 -3.46 -0.14
N GLY A 246 -19.21 -4.31 -0.68
CA GLY A 246 -19.47 -5.10 -1.90
C GLY A 246 -19.15 -4.38 -3.20
N ALA A 247 -18.27 -3.38 -3.20
CA ALA A 247 -17.93 -2.58 -4.38
C ALA A 247 -17.45 -3.41 -5.59
N LEU A 248 -16.66 -4.47 -5.37
CA LEU A 248 -16.19 -5.34 -6.47
C LEU A 248 -17.36 -5.95 -7.26
N ASN A 249 -18.37 -6.48 -6.56
CA ASN A 249 -19.55 -7.06 -7.19
C ASN A 249 -20.37 -6.01 -7.95
N LEU A 250 -20.46 -4.79 -7.40
CA LEU A 250 -21.15 -3.68 -8.05
C LEU A 250 -20.44 -3.28 -9.34
N MET A 251 -19.10 -3.14 -9.30
CA MET A 251 -18.29 -2.79 -10.47
C MET A 251 -18.40 -3.86 -11.57
N MET A 252 -18.24 -5.14 -11.22
CA MET A 252 -18.35 -6.24 -12.19
C MET A 252 -19.72 -6.29 -12.87
N ARG A 253 -20.81 -6.08 -12.12
CA ARG A 253 -22.16 -6.02 -12.69
C ARG A 253 -22.34 -4.82 -13.60
N THR A 254 -21.96 -3.63 -13.12
CA THR A 254 -22.04 -2.38 -13.89
C THR A 254 -21.24 -2.50 -15.18
N TYR A 255 -20.04 -3.08 -15.12
CA TYR A 255 -19.18 -3.36 -16.25
C TYR A 255 -19.86 -4.30 -17.25
N THR A 256 -20.40 -5.43 -16.78
CA THR A 256 -21.10 -6.41 -17.62
C THR A 256 -22.30 -5.78 -18.35
N ASP A 257 -23.05 -4.92 -17.65
CA ASP A 257 -24.25 -4.27 -18.20
C ASP A 257 -23.89 -3.18 -19.22
N VAL A 258 -22.83 -2.42 -18.99
CA VAL A 258 -22.46 -1.27 -19.84
C VAL A 258 -21.55 -1.66 -21.01
N LEU A 259 -20.73 -2.71 -20.89
CA LEU A 259 -19.71 -3.07 -21.89
C LEU A 259 -20.25 -3.17 -23.33
N PRO A 260 -21.45 -3.74 -23.60
CA PRO A 260 -22.01 -3.76 -24.95
C PRO A 260 -22.25 -2.37 -25.55
N LEU A 261 -22.46 -1.35 -24.72
CA LEU A 261 -22.67 0.05 -25.13
C LEU A 261 -21.37 0.82 -25.36
N LEU A 262 -20.25 0.35 -24.80
CA LEU A 262 -18.96 1.03 -24.86
C LEU A 262 -18.20 0.81 -26.17
N GLY A 263 -18.57 -0.22 -26.95
CA GLY A 263 -17.90 -0.60 -28.19
C GLY A 263 -16.47 -1.13 -28.00
N GLY A 264 -16.07 -1.45 -26.77
CA GLY A 264 -14.76 -2.00 -26.43
C GLY A 264 -14.48 -1.98 -24.92
N PHE A 265 -13.33 -2.50 -24.52
CA PHE A 265 -12.81 -2.52 -23.14
C PHE A 265 -12.49 -1.12 -22.60
N LEU A 266 -12.39 -0.97 -21.28
CA LEU A 266 -12.09 0.28 -20.57
C LEU A 266 -10.62 0.70 -20.74
N THR A 267 -9.71 -0.26 -20.77
CA THR A 267 -8.28 -0.02 -20.95
C THR A 267 -7.73 -0.77 -22.15
N ASP A 268 -6.62 -0.29 -22.68
CA ASP A 268 -5.72 -1.01 -23.57
C ASP A 268 -4.32 -1.03 -22.94
N LYS A 269 -4.09 -2.08 -22.13
CA LYS A 269 -2.92 -2.20 -21.25
C LYS A 269 -2.77 -0.94 -20.41
N GLU A 270 -1.67 -0.19 -20.60
CA GLU A 270 -1.37 1.05 -19.90
C GLU A 270 -2.26 2.26 -20.24
N THR A 271 -3.14 2.16 -21.24
CA THR A 271 -3.94 3.31 -21.72
C THR A 271 -5.40 3.20 -21.29
N ILE A 272 -5.97 4.29 -20.77
CA ILE A 272 -7.39 4.38 -20.40
C ILE A 272 -8.19 4.95 -21.59
N HIS A 273 -9.27 4.28 -21.97
CA HIS A 273 -10.25 4.85 -22.90
C HIS A 273 -11.21 5.78 -22.15
N LEU A 274 -10.85 7.07 -22.08
CA LEU A 274 -11.53 8.05 -21.22
C LEU A 274 -13.05 8.16 -21.44
N ASP A 275 -13.54 8.14 -22.68
CA ASP A 275 -14.99 8.22 -22.96
C ASP A 275 -15.76 7.00 -22.44
N ARG A 276 -15.13 5.81 -22.56
CA ARG A 276 -15.69 4.55 -22.05
C ARG A 276 -15.68 4.53 -20.52
N PHE A 277 -14.57 4.95 -19.94
CA PHE A 277 -14.41 5.08 -18.50
C PHE A 277 -15.40 6.09 -17.90
N GLU A 278 -15.59 7.25 -18.53
CA GLU A 278 -16.56 8.27 -18.11
C GLU A 278 -17.99 7.73 -18.09
N THR A 279 -18.36 6.94 -19.11
CA THR A 279 -19.67 6.28 -19.18
C THR A 279 -19.85 5.26 -18.05
N PHE A 280 -18.84 4.40 -17.85
CA PHE A 280 -18.83 3.41 -16.76
C PHE A 280 -18.94 4.07 -15.38
N ILE A 281 -18.10 5.06 -15.09
CA ILE A 281 -18.06 5.71 -13.77
C ILE A 281 -19.33 6.51 -13.48
N SER A 282 -19.94 7.10 -14.51
CA SER A 282 -21.23 7.80 -14.39
C SER A 282 -22.35 6.87 -13.94
N LEU A 283 -22.39 5.62 -14.44
CA LEU A 283 -23.35 4.62 -13.98
C LEU A 283 -23.01 4.11 -12.57
N LEU A 284 -21.72 3.85 -12.30
CA LEU A 284 -21.26 3.40 -10.99
C LEU A 284 -21.60 4.41 -9.87
N SER A 285 -21.62 5.70 -10.19
CA SER A 285 -21.85 6.79 -9.23
C SER A 285 -23.33 7.06 -8.90
N GLN A 286 -24.30 6.33 -9.46
CA GLN A 286 -25.73 6.59 -9.21
C GLN A 286 -26.14 6.49 -7.73
N GLY A 287 -25.45 5.66 -6.93
CA GLY A 287 -25.69 5.49 -5.49
C GLY A 287 -24.81 6.35 -4.57
N GLU A 288 -23.97 7.22 -5.14
CA GLU A 288 -22.90 7.92 -4.42
C GLU A 288 -23.41 8.78 -3.26
N GLU A 289 -24.49 9.54 -3.46
CA GLU A 289 -25.04 10.46 -2.46
C GLU A 289 -25.34 9.78 -1.12
N TYR A 290 -25.98 8.61 -1.16
CA TYR A 290 -26.35 7.87 0.04
C TYR A 290 -25.11 7.44 0.83
N ILE A 291 -24.11 6.90 0.14
CA ILE A 291 -22.88 6.37 0.74
C ILE A 291 -22.03 7.50 1.32
N VAL A 292 -21.85 8.59 0.57
CA VAL A 292 -21.07 9.76 1.01
C VAL A 292 -21.72 10.41 2.23
N ASN A 293 -23.04 10.60 2.23
CA ASN A 293 -23.75 11.15 3.39
C ASN A 293 -23.61 10.27 4.63
N LYS A 294 -23.64 8.94 4.48
CA LYS A 294 -23.41 8.00 5.58
C LYS A 294 -22.01 8.19 6.16
N LYS A 295 -20.97 8.28 5.32
CA LYS A 295 -19.57 8.47 5.75
C LYS A 295 -19.36 9.83 6.44
N LEU A 296 -19.93 10.91 5.91
CA LEU A 296 -19.82 12.25 6.49
C LEU A 296 -20.42 12.35 7.90
N ARG A 297 -21.51 11.62 8.17
CA ARG A 297 -22.13 11.58 9.51
C ARG A 297 -21.30 10.80 10.53
N SER A 298 -20.50 9.83 10.08
CA SER A 298 -19.67 8.97 10.94
C SER A 298 -18.24 9.46 11.14
N GLY A 299 -17.75 10.43 10.35
CA GLY A 299 -16.36 10.89 10.40
C GLY A 299 -16.12 11.98 11.45
N ALA A 300 -15.18 11.76 12.37
CA ALA A 300 -14.76 12.73 13.38
C ALA A 300 -13.62 13.67 12.93
N GLY A 301 -12.97 13.42 11.78
CA GLY A 301 -11.94 14.29 11.21
C GLY A 301 -12.50 15.29 10.19
N SER A 302 -12.06 16.55 10.27
CA SER A 302 -12.40 17.62 9.34
C SER A 302 -11.21 18.57 9.22
N TYR A 303 -10.83 18.95 8.00
CA TYR A 303 -9.80 19.99 7.75
C TYR A 303 -10.22 21.35 8.26
N VAL A 304 -11.53 21.57 8.28
CA VAL A 304 -12.14 22.83 8.64
C VAL A 304 -12.60 22.75 10.09
N SER A 305 -12.31 23.80 10.87
CA SER A 305 -12.72 23.88 12.27
C SER A 305 -14.24 23.71 12.41
N ALA A 306 -14.71 23.28 13.58
CA ALA A 306 -16.16 23.20 13.83
C ALA A 306 -16.86 24.56 13.66
N ALA A 307 -16.17 25.65 13.97
CA ALA A 307 -16.69 27.02 13.82
C ALA A 307 -16.82 27.43 12.36
N ASP A 308 -15.81 27.15 11.54
CA ASP A 308 -15.81 27.49 10.11
C ASP A 308 -16.83 26.64 9.34
N ARG A 309 -17.00 25.36 9.71
CA ARG A 309 -18.07 24.50 9.20
C ARG A 309 -19.45 25.07 9.49
N ALA A 310 -19.71 25.41 10.76
CA ALA A 310 -21.00 25.98 11.17
C ALA A 310 -21.29 27.29 10.44
N LYS A 311 -20.28 28.13 10.21
CA LYS A 311 -20.41 29.39 9.48
C LYS A 311 -20.73 29.17 8.00
N ALA A 312 -20.09 28.20 7.34
CA ALA A 312 -20.38 27.84 5.95
C ALA A 312 -21.77 27.20 5.77
N GLU A 313 -22.16 26.30 6.68
CA GLU A 313 -23.49 25.67 6.67
C GLU A 313 -24.63 26.67 6.95
N LEU A 314 -24.39 27.66 7.82
CA LEU A 314 -25.36 28.71 8.13
C LEU A 314 -25.50 29.74 7.00
N ALA A 315 -24.44 30.00 6.24
CA ALA A 315 -24.44 30.97 5.14
C ALA A 315 -25.13 30.45 3.87
N GLU A 316 -25.04 29.14 3.58
CA GLU A 316 -25.49 28.58 2.28
C GLU A 316 -26.61 27.52 2.38
N GLY A 317 -27.10 27.21 3.59
CA GLY A 317 -28.18 26.25 3.83
C GLY A 317 -27.72 24.78 3.85
N ARG A 318 -28.66 23.83 4.07
CA ARG A 318 -28.38 22.37 3.97
C ARG A 318 -28.11 22.00 2.51
N GLY A 319 -26.91 22.30 2.04
CA GLY A 319 -26.50 22.09 0.65
C GLY A 319 -26.28 20.64 0.25
N ASP A 320 -26.21 20.46 -1.08
CA ASP A 320 -25.77 19.26 -1.81
C ASP A 320 -24.62 18.54 -1.08
N TYR A 321 -24.71 17.20 -0.98
CA TYR A 321 -23.69 16.36 -0.31
C TYR A 321 -22.30 16.57 -0.89
N ARG A 322 -22.21 16.95 -2.17
CA ARG A 322 -20.94 17.30 -2.83
C ARG A 322 -20.24 18.45 -2.13
N ARG A 323 -20.97 19.53 -1.85
CA ARG A 323 -20.41 20.72 -1.17
C ARG A 323 -19.85 20.37 0.20
N ARG A 324 -20.61 19.61 0.99
CA ARG A 324 -20.18 19.16 2.32
C ARG A 324 -18.95 18.26 2.24
N TYR A 325 -18.91 17.35 1.27
CA TYR A 325 -17.75 16.49 1.03
C TYR A 325 -16.49 17.30 0.75
N TYR A 326 -16.52 18.15 -0.28
CA TYR A 326 -15.37 18.94 -0.70
C TYR A 326 -14.89 19.90 0.40
N LEU A 327 -15.82 20.55 1.10
CA LEU A 327 -15.44 21.46 2.19
C LEU A 327 -14.87 20.71 3.40
N GLN A 328 -15.51 19.62 3.85
CA GLN A 328 -15.10 18.93 5.08
C GLN A 328 -13.81 18.10 4.89
N LYS A 329 -13.68 17.45 3.72
CA LYS A 329 -12.61 16.47 3.45
C LYS A 329 -11.44 17.05 2.67
N LEU A 330 -11.66 18.08 1.86
CA LEU A 330 -10.62 18.66 1.00
C LEU A 330 -10.38 20.14 1.28
N GLY A 331 -11.19 20.78 2.16
CA GLY A 331 -11.12 22.22 2.40
C GLY A 331 -11.48 23.07 1.18
N LEU A 332 -11.98 22.46 0.10
CA LEU A 332 -12.28 23.14 -1.16
C LEU A 332 -13.63 23.86 -1.06
N HIS A 333 -13.60 25.17 -1.31
CA HIS A 333 -14.80 26.00 -1.27
C HIS A 333 -15.77 25.60 -2.41
N PRO A 334 -17.10 25.62 -2.22
CA PRO A 334 -18.07 25.29 -3.28
C PRO A 334 -17.90 26.08 -4.59
N ALA A 335 -17.42 27.33 -4.50
CA ALA A 335 -17.13 28.18 -5.65
C ALA A 335 -15.79 27.86 -6.36
N ASP A 336 -14.92 27.06 -5.74
CA ASP A 336 -13.62 26.71 -6.29
C ASP A 336 -13.74 25.59 -7.33
N SER A 337 -14.15 25.97 -8.53
CA SER A 337 -14.23 25.04 -9.67
C SER A 337 -12.87 24.61 -10.20
N GLN A 338 -11.83 25.42 -10.00
CA GLN A 338 -10.49 25.13 -10.48
C GLN A 338 -9.83 24.06 -9.61
N GLY A 339 -9.88 24.20 -8.28
CA GLY A 339 -9.37 23.20 -7.35
C GLY A 339 -10.02 21.82 -7.54
N ARG A 340 -11.34 21.78 -7.84
CA ARG A 340 -12.00 20.51 -8.21
C ARG A 340 -11.50 19.92 -9.52
N GLN A 341 -11.23 20.74 -10.54
CA GLN A 341 -10.68 20.28 -11.80
C GLN A 341 -9.24 19.78 -11.65
N ASP A 342 -8.43 20.46 -10.84
CA ASP A 342 -7.05 20.05 -10.56
C ASP A 342 -7.02 18.73 -9.78
N LEU A 343 -7.96 18.53 -8.84
CA LEU A 343 -8.13 17.24 -8.15
C LEU A 343 -8.52 16.11 -9.12
N VAL A 344 -9.43 16.36 -10.07
CA VAL A 344 -9.77 15.38 -11.11
C VAL A 344 -8.57 15.06 -11.99
N ARG A 345 -7.80 16.08 -12.42
CA ARG A 345 -6.56 15.88 -13.18
C ARG A 345 -5.58 15.00 -12.41
N ALA A 346 -5.34 15.32 -11.14
CA ALA A 346 -4.42 14.56 -10.29
C ALA A 346 -4.88 13.10 -10.09
N TYR A 347 -6.19 12.87 -9.97
CA TYR A 347 -6.73 11.51 -9.85
C TYR A 347 -6.57 10.71 -11.16
N LEU A 348 -6.82 11.32 -12.32
CA LEU A 348 -6.58 10.68 -13.62
C LEU A 348 -5.09 10.40 -13.87
N GLN A 349 -4.20 11.31 -13.46
CA GLN A 349 -2.76 11.07 -13.47
C GLN A 349 -2.41 9.86 -12.60
N GLY A 350 -3.01 9.72 -11.42
CA GLY A 350 -2.76 8.58 -10.55
C GLY A 350 -3.28 7.26 -11.07
N LEU A 351 -4.48 7.23 -11.66
CA LEU A 351 -5.00 6.04 -12.34
C LEU A 351 -4.07 5.62 -13.49
N THR A 352 -3.62 6.59 -14.29
CA THR A 352 -2.68 6.35 -15.39
C THR A 352 -1.33 5.85 -14.87
N TRP A 353 -0.80 6.48 -13.82
CA TRP A 353 0.45 6.09 -13.19
C TRP A 353 0.40 4.65 -12.68
N CYS A 354 -0.65 4.28 -11.94
CA CYS A 354 -0.85 2.91 -11.43
C CYS A 354 -0.92 1.88 -12.55
N LEU A 355 -1.69 2.20 -13.61
CA LEU A 355 -1.86 1.31 -14.74
C LEU A 355 -0.54 1.09 -15.50
N VAL A 356 0.22 2.17 -15.75
CA VAL A 356 1.56 2.05 -16.33
C VAL A 356 2.50 1.29 -15.38
N TYR A 357 2.44 1.55 -14.08
CA TYR A 357 3.29 0.90 -13.08
C TYR A 357 3.13 -0.62 -13.07
N TYR A 358 1.88 -1.08 -13.10
CA TYR A 358 1.56 -2.51 -13.09
C TYR A 358 2.00 -3.19 -14.41
N HIS A 359 1.80 -2.55 -15.56
CA HIS A 359 2.14 -3.14 -16.86
C HIS A 359 3.63 -3.01 -17.26
N ARG A 360 4.29 -1.90 -16.93
CA ARG A 360 5.63 -1.54 -17.46
C ARG A 360 6.67 -1.17 -16.40
N GLY A 361 6.29 -1.11 -15.12
CA GLY A 361 7.17 -0.60 -14.07
C GLY A 361 7.09 0.92 -13.91
N CYS A 362 7.88 1.47 -12.99
CA CYS A 362 7.74 2.86 -12.53
C CYS A 362 7.97 3.86 -13.68
N CYS A 363 6.97 4.67 -13.98
CA CYS A 363 7.02 5.68 -15.04
C CYS A 363 7.34 7.10 -14.52
N SER A 364 7.19 7.32 -13.23
CA SER A 364 7.50 8.59 -12.58
C SER A 364 7.80 8.35 -11.10
N TRP A 365 9.04 8.58 -10.70
CA TRP A 365 9.45 8.51 -9.29
C TRP A 365 9.05 9.75 -8.49
N ASP A 366 8.73 10.84 -9.19
CA ASP A 366 8.43 12.14 -8.59
C ASP A 366 6.92 12.33 -8.39
N TRP A 367 6.10 11.66 -9.21
CA TRP A 367 4.65 11.76 -9.13
C TRP A 367 4.12 11.17 -7.82
N TYR A 368 3.09 11.82 -7.29
CA TYR A 368 2.32 11.38 -6.13
C TYR A 368 0.92 11.99 -6.22
N TYR A 369 -0.05 11.36 -5.56
CA TYR A 369 -1.38 11.93 -5.42
C TYR A 369 -1.37 13.05 -4.35
N PRO A 370 -1.74 14.30 -4.69
CA PRO A 370 -1.50 15.48 -3.85
C PRO A 370 -2.54 15.70 -2.74
N ASP A 371 -3.39 14.71 -2.47
CA ASP A 371 -4.46 14.81 -1.49
C ASP A 371 -4.67 13.48 -0.75
N PHE A 372 -5.41 13.53 0.35
CA PHE A 372 -5.76 12.33 1.12
C PHE A 372 -7.10 11.71 0.69
N TYR A 373 -7.85 12.43 -0.15
CA TYR A 373 -9.19 12.04 -0.61
C TYR A 373 -9.31 12.30 -2.10
N THR A 374 -10.24 11.60 -2.72
CA THR A 374 -10.47 11.61 -4.16
C THR A 374 -11.56 12.61 -4.57
N PRO A 375 -11.67 12.96 -5.85
CA PRO A 375 -12.91 13.50 -6.37
C PRO A 375 -14.07 12.53 -6.12
N LEU A 376 -15.28 13.06 -6.14
CA LEU A 376 -16.48 12.24 -6.26
C LEU A 376 -16.52 11.59 -7.64
N GLY A 377 -16.96 10.33 -7.71
CA GLY A 377 -17.12 9.61 -8.97
C GLY A 377 -18.09 10.33 -9.91
N SER A 378 -19.12 10.99 -9.35
CA SER A 378 -20.05 11.80 -10.16
C SER A 378 -19.44 13.05 -10.82
N GLU A 379 -18.24 13.47 -10.39
CA GLU A 379 -17.49 14.61 -10.95
C GLU A 379 -16.45 14.19 -12.00
N LEU A 380 -16.23 12.89 -12.20
CA LEU A 380 -15.35 12.35 -13.25
C LEU A 380 -16.05 12.44 -14.61
N ARG A 381 -16.18 13.67 -15.13
CA ARG A 381 -16.86 14.03 -16.38
C ARG A 381 -16.07 14.97 -17.25
N GLY A 382 -16.31 14.91 -18.56
CA GLY A 382 -15.55 15.62 -19.58
C GLY A 382 -14.07 15.26 -19.52
N LEU A 383 -13.74 13.97 -19.37
CA LEU A 383 -12.39 13.51 -19.05
C LEU A 383 -11.38 13.84 -20.18
N HIS A 384 -11.82 13.89 -21.43
CA HIS A 384 -11.00 14.23 -22.60
C HIS A 384 -10.36 15.63 -22.55
N LYS A 385 -10.86 16.53 -21.68
CA LYS A 385 -10.30 17.89 -21.56
C LYS A 385 -9.04 17.94 -20.69
N TYR A 386 -8.75 16.88 -19.94
CA TYR A 386 -7.58 16.82 -19.07
C TYR A 386 -6.42 16.21 -19.85
N ASP A 387 -5.37 17.00 -20.02
CA ASP A 387 -4.10 16.49 -20.51
C ASP A 387 -3.35 15.80 -19.36
N ILE A 388 -2.94 14.56 -19.59
CA ILE A 388 -2.35 13.68 -18.58
C ILE A 388 -0.89 13.45 -18.94
N GLU A 389 -0.02 14.23 -18.31
CA GLU A 389 1.43 14.07 -18.43
C GLU A 389 2.00 13.47 -17.15
N LEU A 390 2.85 12.45 -17.32
CA LEU A 390 3.68 11.88 -16.27
C LEU A 390 5.14 12.10 -16.65
N ARG A 391 5.88 12.82 -15.80
CA ARG A 391 7.29 13.09 -16.03
C ARG A 391 8.12 12.00 -15.39
N ALA A 392 9.05 11.44 -16.15
CA ALA A 392 10.07 10.58 -15.56
C ALA A 392 10.82 11.36 -14.46
N GLY A 393 11.09 10.67 -13.37
CA GLY A 393 11.85 11.18 -12.24
C GLY A 393 12.99 10.22 -11.90
N GLU A 394 13.65 10.45 -10.78
CA GLU A 394 14.68 9.56 -10.26
C GLU A 394 14.34 9.09 -8.85
N PRO A 395 14.70 7.84 -8.47
CA PRO A 395 14.50 7.38 -7.12
C PRO A 395 15.30 8.24 -6.13
N PHE A 396 14.72 8.50 -4.95
CA PHE A 396 15.47 9.16 -3.88
C PHE A 396 16.67 8.31 -3.45
N PRO A 397 17.81 8.95 -3.11
CA PRO A 397 18.87 8.27 -2.38
C PRO A 397 18.32 7.60 -1.11
N PRO A 398 18.82 6.42 -0.69
CA PRO A 398 18.24 5.66 0.41
C PRO A 398 18.06 6.46 1.71
N LEU A 399 19.01 7.33 2.08
CA LEU A 399 18.90 8.15 3.29
C LEU A 399 17.89 9.30 3.14
N ALA A 400 17.76 9.87 1.94
CA ALA A 400 16.75 10.87 1.64
C ALA A 400 15.34 10.24 1.69
N GLN A 401 15.19 9.04 1.13
CA GLN A 401 13.97 8.25 1.26
C GLN A 401 13.65 7.99 2.74
N LEU A 402 14.64 7.59 3.54
CA LEU A 402 14.45 7.32 4.96
C LEU A 402 13.88 8.55 5.71
N LEU A 403 14.48 9.71 5.47
CA LEU A 403 14.03 10.98 6.07
C LEU A 403 12.61 11.34 5.64
N SER A 404 12.23 10.97 4.42
CA SER A 404 10.93 11.30 3.85
C SER A 404 9.78 10.37 4.32
N VAL A 405 10.12 9.16 4.80
CA VAL A 405 9.17 8.16 5.32
C VAL A 405 9.02 8.25 6.83
N LEU A 406 10.14 8.34 7.55
CA LEU A 406 10.15 8.09 8.98
C LEU A 406 9.59 9.27 9.78
N PRO A 407 8.88 8.99 10.88
CA PRO A 407 8.45 10.03 11.80
C PRO A 407 9.57 10.39 12.80
N PRO A 408 9.51 11.56 13.46
CA PRO A 408 10.50 11.99 14.46
C PRO A 408 10.80 10.96 15.56
N GLN A 409 9.81 10.16 15.94
CA GLN A 409 9.92 9.14 16.98
C GLN A 409 10.86 7.98 16.60
N SER A 410 11.07 7.76 15.30
CA SER A 410 12.04 6.80 14.76
C SER A 410 13.30 7.49 14.23
N GLY A 411 13.57 8.73 14.67
CA GLY A 411 14.76 9.50 14.28
C GLY A 411 16.09 8.82 14.63
N GLU A 412 16.09 7.82 15.50
CA GLU A 412 17.28 7.00 15.78
C GLU A 412 17.75 6.17 14.57
N LEU A 413 16.88 5.90 13.61
CA LEU A 413 17.18 5.10 12.43
C LEU A 413 17.87 5.89 11.29
N VAL A 414 17.77 7.23 11.32
CA VAL A 414 18.48 8.13 10.40
C VAL A 414 19.86 8.52 10.97
N PRO A 415 20.83 8.86 10.11
CA PRO A 415 22.08 9.47 10.53
C PRO A 415 21.86 10.69 11.43
N ARG A 416 22.83 10.94 12.33
CA ARG A 416 22.72 12.05 13.30
C ARG A 416 22.47 13.40 12.63
N ALA A 417 23.19 13.71 11.55
CA ALA A 417 23.03 14.97 10.82
C ALA A 417 21.62 15.13 10.24
N TYR A 418 21.03 14.03 9.75
CA TYR A 418 19.68 14.04 9.16
C TYR A 418 18.60 14.10 10.25
N ARG A 419 18.87 13.52 11.42
CA ARG A 419 17.99 13.59 12.59
C ARG A 419 17.73 15.02 13.03
N GLU A 420 18.74 15.88 12.94
CA GLU A 420 18.61 17.30 13.30
C GLU A 420 17.63 18.03 12.37
N LEU A 421 17.47 17.59 11.11
CA LEU A 421 16.47 18.13 10.20
C LEU A 421 15.03 17.84 10.66
N MET A 422 14.80 16.75 11.37
CA MET A 422 13.48 16.37 11.88
C MET A 422 13.17 17.02 13.22
N LEU A 423 14.18 17.18 14.07
CA LEU A 423 14.00 17.50 15.49
C LEU A 423 14.29 18.97 15.82
N SER A 424 15.16 19.65 15.06
CA SER A 424 15.53 21.03 15.37
C SER A 424 14.46 22.01 14.87
N PRO A 425 13.93 22.89 15.73
CA PRO A 425 13.03 23.96 15.30
C PRO A 425 13.67 24.97 14.32
N SER A 426 15.00 24.98 14.21
CA SER A 426 15.72 25.80 13.22
C SER A 426 15.83 25.13 11.85
N SER A 427 15.40 23.88 11.72
CA SER A 427 15.45 23.15 10.45
C SER A 427 14.50 23.78 9.42
N PRO A 428 14.94 23.95 8.16
CA PRO A 428 14.10 24.50 7.09
C PRO A 428 12.94 23.58 6.69
N VAL A 429 12.93 22.34 7.17
CA VAL A 429 11.91 21.32 6.90
C VAL A 429 11.22 20.82 8.18
N TYR A 430 11.41 21.50 9.32
CA TYR A 430 10.82 21.10 10.60
C TYR A 430 9.29 20.94 10.55
N ASP A 431 8.61 21.81 9.79
CA ASP A 431 7.16 21.79 9.59
C ASP A 431 6.66 20.50 8.90
N ALA A 432 7.54 19.81 8.17
CA ALA A 432 7.21 18.56 7.50
C ALA A 432 7.17 17.34 8.47
N PHE A 433 7.62 17.53 9.72
CA PHE A 433 7.80 16.47 10.71
C PHE A 433 6.99 16.73 12.00
N PRO A 434 5.65 16.81 11.92
CA PRO A 434 4.84 17.08 13.09
C PRO A 434 4.90 15.92 14.11
N VAL A 435 5.00 16.27 15.40
CA VAL A 435 4.94 15.30 16.49
C VAL A 435 3.51 14.80 16.71
N ASP A 436 2.53 15.70 16.56
CA ASP A 436 1.10 15.43 16.69
C ASP A 436 0.38 15.69 15.36
N PHE A 437 -0.55 14.80 15.01
CA PHE A 437 -1.31 14.86 13.75
C PHE A 437 -2.74 14.38 13.96
N VAL A 438 -3.62 14.75 13.03
CA VAL A 438 -5.05 14.38 13.09
C VAL A 438 -5.24 13.02 12.42
N LEU A 439 -5.97 12.13 13.09
CA LEU A 439 -6.45 10.87 12.51
C LEU A 439 -7.91 11.02 12.07
N ASP A 440 -8.18 10.79 10.79
CA ASP A 440 -9.54 10.69 10.26
C ASP A 440 -9.91 9.23 9.99
N ALA A 441 -10.85 8.69 10.76
CA ALA A 441 -11.36 7.34 10.58
C ALA A 441 -12.01 7.12 9.20
N ASN A 442 -12.49 8.18 8.54
CA ASN A 442 -13.06 8.14 7.19
C ASN A 442 -14.09 7.01 6.91
N GLY A 443 -14.89 6.66 7.93
CA GLY A 443 -15.90 5.59 7.84
C GLY A 443 -15.37 4.17 8.10
N LYS A 444 -14.07 4.01 8.38
CA LYS A 444 -13.47 2.76 8.81
C LYS A 444 -13.73 2.50 10.29
N ARG A 445 -13.70 1.22 10.68
CA ARG A 445 -14.07 0.78 12.03
C ARG A 445 -12.90 0.75 12.98
N ASN A 446 -11.70 0.49 12.47
CA ASN A 446 -10.51 0.38 13.28
C ASN A 446 -9.63 1.63 13.13
N GLU A 447 -8.98 2.04 14.22
CA GLU A 447 -8.10 3.22 14.22
C GLU A 447 -6.87 3.03 13.32
N TRP A 448 -6.38 1.79 13.17
CA TRP A 448 -5.26 1.48 12.26
C TRP A 448 -5.63 1.64 10.77
N GLU A 449 -6.92 1.73 10.44
CA GLU A 449 -7.40 2.05 9.08
C GLU A 449 -7.61 3.57 8.88
N ALA A 450 -7.41 4.39 9.93
CA ALA A 450 -7.59 5.83 9.84
C ALA A 450 -6.48 6.48 9.01
N ILE A 451 -6.82 7.60 8.38
CA ILE A 451 -5.89 8.40 7.58
C ILE A 451 -5.19 9.39 8.52
N ALA A 452 -3.86 9.37 8.53
CA ALA A 452 -3.05 10.37 9.21
C ALA A 452 -2.90 11.61 8.32
N LEU A 453 -3.50 12.73 8.73
CA LEU A 453 -3.46 13.98 8.00
C LEU A 453 -2.14 14.71 8.29
N LEU A 454 -1.23 14.67 7.31
CA LEU A 454 0.13 15.21 7.42
C LEU A 454 0.38 16.28 6.36
N PRO A 455 1.27 17.24 6.63
CA PRO A 455 1.82 18.09 5.59
C PRO A 455 2.47 17.23 4.49
N PHE A 456 2.39 17.70 3.25
CA PHE A 456 3.16 17.13 2.14
C PHE A 456 4.59 17.63 2.24
N ILE A 457 5.55 16.72 2.12
CA ILE A 457 6.97 17.09 2.09
C ILE A 457 7.26 17.74 0.74
N ASP A 458 7.77 18.96 0.78
CA ASP A 458 8.35 19.62 -0.39
C ASP A 458 9.71 19.00 -0.70
N GLU A 459 9.79 18.34 -1.84
CA GLU A 459 10.96 17.59 -2.30
C GLU A 459 12.18 18.49 -2.56
N GLU A 460 11.98 19.64 -3.23
CA GLU A 460 13.07 20.57 -3.51
C GLU A 460 13.63 21.16 -2.21
N ARG A 461 12.75 21.48 -1.26
CA ARG A 461 13.13 21.96 0.06
C ARG A 461 13.86 20.90 0.88
N LEU A 462 13.42 19.64 0.80
CA LEU A 462 14.06 18.52 1.48
C LEU A 462 15.46 18.24 0.93
N ILE A 463 15.59 18.10 -0.39
CA ILE A 463 16.88 17.86 -1.04
C ILE A 463 17.84 19.00 -0.77
N LYS A 464 17.40 20.26 -0.87
CA LYS A 464 18.23 21.42 -0.54
C LYS A 464 18.73 21.40 0.92
N ALA A 465 17.92 20.91 1.86
CA ALA A 465 18.32 20.79 3.25
C ALA A 465 19.34 19.66 3.46
N ILE A 466 19.19 18.55 2.73
CA ILE A 466 20.15 17.42 2.72
C ILE A 466 21.49 17.86 2.10
N ASP A 467 21.46 18.54 0.96
CA ASP A 467 22.66 18.98 0.23
C ASP A 467 23.49 20.04 1.00
N ALA A 468 22.89 20.67 2.02
CA ALA A 468 23.60 21.59 2.91
C ALA A 468 24.46 20.88 3.97
N ILE A 469 24.30 19.57 4.15
CA ILE A 469 25.09 18.75 5.09
C ILE A 469 26.40 18.35 4.42
N ASP A 470 27.53 18.52 5.12
CA ASP A 470 28.82 18.03 4.61
C ASP A 470 28.89 16.51 4.81
N HIS A 471 28.48 15.74 3.79
CA HIS A 471 28.43 14.29 3.86
C HIS A 471 29.78 13.59 4.10
N ASP A 472 30.91 14.25 3.81
CA ASP A 472 32.24 13.67 4.05
C ASP A 472 32.64 13.77 5.53
N VAL A 473 32.17 14.82 6.21
CA VAL A 473 32.48 15.10 7.61
C VAL A 473 31.40 14.57 8.56
N GLU A 474 30.12 14.74 8.20
CA GLU A 474 28.98 14.51 9.09
C GLU A 474 28.37 13.11 8.99
N LEU A 475 28.66 12.38 7.91
CA LEU A 475 28.29 10.97 7.78
C LEU A 475 29.51 10.08 8.05
N THR A 476 29.24 8.92 8.63
CA THR A 476 30.22 7.84 8.73
C THR A 476 30.43 7.16 7.37
N ALA A 477 31.52 6.40 7.24
CA ALA A 477 31.77 5.61 6.02
C ALA A 477 30.66 4.57 5.75
N GLU A 478 30.10 3.96 6.80
CA GLU A 478 28.98 3.02 6.67
C GLU A 478 27.69 3.71 6.22
N GLU A 479 27.41 4.91 6.73
CA GLU A 479 26.28 5.74 6.30
C GLU A 479 26.38 6.16 4.85
N ARG A 480 27.58 6.58 4.40
CA ARG A 480 27.81 6.85 2.98
C ARG A 480 27.63 5.58 2.14
N ALA A 481 28.14 4.44 2.59
CA ALA A 481 28.04 3.18 1.85
C ALA A 481 26.58 2.71 1.68
N ARG A 482 25.74 2.84 2.71
CA ARG A 482 24.30 2.47 2.64
C ARG A 482 23.43 3.49 1.89
N ASN A 483 24.00 4.64 1.48
CA ASN A 483 23.31 5.66 0.68
C ASN A 483 23.58 5.53 -0.83
N VAL A 484 24.18 4.44 -1.29
CA VAL A 484 24.53 4.22 -2.70
C VAL A 484 23.63 3.14 -3.28
N PHE A 485 23.13 3.37 -4.50
CA PHE A 485 22.38 2.35 -5.23
C PHE A 485 23.27 1.21 -5.70
N SER A 486 22.67 0.04 -5.82
CA SER A 486 23.33 -1.18 -6.26
C SER A 486 22.55 -1.84 -7.40
N THR A 487 23.05 -2.98 -7.86
CA THR A 487 22.42 -3.81 -8.89
C THR A 487 22.16 -5.21 -8.36
N ASN A 488 21.26 -5.94 -9.02
CA ASN A 488 20.95 -7.32 -8.67
C ASN A 488 22.21 -8.19 -8.71
N ARG A 489 22.39 -9.04 -7.69
CA ARG A 489 23.51 -9.99 -7.60
C ARG A 489 23.04 -11.36 -8.06
N VAL A 490 23.77 -11.97 -9.00
CA VAL A 490 23.48 -13.31 -9.52
C VAL A 490 24.48 -14.30 -8.95
N PHE A 491 23.97 -15.34 -8.31
CA PHE A 491 24.72 -16.44 -7.74
C PHE A 491 24.50 -17.68 -8.60
N ASP A 492 25.54 -18.12 -9.29
CA ASP A 492 25.53 -19.35 -10.09
C ASP A 492 26.30 -20.46 -9.34
N PRO A 493 25.67 -21.61 -9.04
CA PRO A 493 26.31 -22.73 -8.36
C PRO A 493 27.61 -23.20 -9.04
N GLU A 494 27.70 -23.14 -10.38
CA GLU A 494 28.93 -23.51 -11.10
C GLU A 494 30.08 -22.54 -10.81
N VAL A 495 29.79 -21.24 -10.78
CA VAL A 495 30.78 -20.19 -10.54
C VAL A 495 31.26 -20.23 -9.09
N VAL A 496 30.32 -20.35 -8.14
CA VAL A 496 30.64 -20.47 -6.70
C VAL A 496 31.52 -21.70 -6.43
N ARG A 497 31.30 -22.80 -7.16
CA ARG A 497 32.13 -24.00 -7.07
C ARG A 497 33.52 -23.82 -7.69
N ARG A 498 33.66 -23.11 -8.82
CA ARG A 498 34.96 -22.86 -9.48
C ARG A 498 35.87 -21.92 -8.70
N ALA A 499 35.32 -21.00 -7.91
CA ALA A 499 36.11 -20.18 -6.97
C ALA A 499 36.83 -21.01 -5.88
N ARG A 500 36.62 -22.33 -5.83
CA ARG A 500 37.25 -23.30 -4.92
C ARG A 500 38.57 -23.89 -5.45
N THR A 501 38.83 -23.78 -6.75
CA THR A 501 40.07 -24.22 -7.42
C THR A 501 40.95 -23.03 -7.72
#